data_AF-A0A3D0VQ76-F1
#
_entry.id   AF-A0A3D0VQ76-F1
#
_cell.length_a   1.000
_cell.length_b   1.000
_cell.length_c   1.000
_cell.angle_alpha   90.00
_cell.angle_beta   90.00
_cell.angle_gamma   90.00
#
_symmetry.space_group_name_H-M   'P 1'
#
loop_
_entity.id
_entity.type
_entity.pdbx_description
1 polymer ?
#
loop_
_entity_poly.entity_id
_entity_poly.type
_entity_poly.pdbx_seq_one_letter_code
_entity_poly.pdbx_strand_id
1 'polypeptide(L)'
;MKNNLQLFFTAFLQVFLVSANTYFISKLFWWGIAGAGFGISYLWTSNVRKVHAATLRERVIYATGAMLGGLAGVFVSTIIKGK
;
A
#
# COMPACT_ATOMS: atom_id res chain seq x y z
N MET A 1 -17.16 10.10 18.64
CA MET A 1 -16.54 8.86 19.19
C MET A 1 -15.74 8.19 18.08
N LYS A 2 -14.45 7.92 18.29
CA LYS A 2 -13.70 7.05 17.36
C LYS A 2 -14.33 5.66 17.44
N ASN A 3 -14.81 5.13 16.32
CA ASN A 3 -15.32 3.77 16.28
C ASN A 3 -14.13 2.81 16.44
N ASN A 4 -13.94 2.26 17.63
CA ASN A 4 -12.84 1.34 17.94
C ASN A 4 -12.81 0.13 16.99
N LEU A 5 -13.97 -0.28 16.49
CA LEU A 5 -14.10 -1.33 15.49
C LEU A 5 -13.51 -0.91 14.14
N GLN A 6 -13.75 0.34 13.71
CA GLN A 6 -13.15 0.87 12.48
C GLN A 6 -11.63 0.96 12.61
N LEU A 7 -11.11 1.39 13.76
CA LEU A 7 -9.67 1.42 14.01
C LEU A 7 -9.05 0.03 13.94
N PHE A 8 -9.69 -0.96 14.58
CA PHE A 8 -9.27 -2.36 14.53
C PHE A 8 -9.20 -2.86 13.08
N PHE A 9 -10.28 -2.73 12.31
CA PHE A 9 -10.30 -3.22 10.94
C PHE A 9 -9.31 -2.50 10.04
N THR A 10 -9.15 -1.19 10.21
CA THR A 10 -8.20 -0.43 9.38
C THR A 10 -6.76 -0.88 9.67
N ALA A 11 -6.38 -1.03 10.94
CA ALA A 11 -5.06 -1.52 11.32
C ALA A 11 -4.84 -2.98 10.87
N PHE A 12 -5.85 -3.84 11.04
CA PHE A 12 -5.82 -5.23 10.58
C PHE A 12 -5.57 -5.31 9.07
N LEU A 13 -6.38 -4.61 8.27
CA LEU A 13 -6.24 -4.60 6.81
C LEU A 13 -4.88 -4.05 6.37
N GLN A 14 -4.38 -3.00 7.02
CA GLN A 14 -3.06 -2.45 6.71
C GLN A 14 -1.95 -3.51 6.89
N VAL A 15 -1.88 -4.14 8.06
CA VAL A 15 -0.83 -5.14 8.34
C VAL A 15 -1.03 -6.41 7.52
N PHE A 16 -2.28 -6.84 7.31
CA PHE A 16 -2.60 -7.97 6.44
C PHE A 16 -2.10 -7.74 5.01
N LEU A 17 -2.36 -6.56 4.43
CA LEU A 17 -1.91 -6.21 3.10
C LEU A 17 -0.39 -6.09 3.02
N VAL A 18 0.30 -5.61 4.06
CA VAL A 18 1.78 -5.58 4.11
C VAL A 18 2.37 -6.99 4.01
N SER A 19 1.83 -7.92 4.80
CA SER A 19 2.26 -9.33 4.77
C SER A 19 1.96 -9.97 3.41
N ALA A 20 0.77 -9.73 2.85
CA ALA A 20 0.40 -10.20 1.51
C ALA A 20 1.31 -9.62 0.42
N ASN A 21 1.62 -8.32 0.49
CA ASN A 21 2.51 -7.64 -0.45
C ASN A 21 3.93 -8.26 -0.41
N THR A 22 4.44 -8.53 0.79
CA THR A 22 5.73 -9.22 0.98
C THR A 22 5.75 -10.59 0.30
N TYR A 23 4.66 -11.37 0.44
CA TYR A 23 4.52 -12.64 -0.26
C TYR A 23 4.48 -12.45 -1.80
N PHE A 24 3.71 -11.49 -2.31
CA PHE A 24 3.66 -11.21 -3.75
C PHE A 24 5.01 -10.77 -4.31
N ILE A 25 5.77 -9.95 -3.58
CA ILE A 25 7.14 -9.57 -3.94
C ILE A 25 8.04 -10.81 -4.02
N SER A 26 7.94 -11.72 -3.04
CA SER A 26 8.74 -12.96 -3.04
C SER A 26 8.48 -13.87 -4.25
N LYS A 27 7.26 -13.78 -4.82
CA LYS A 27 6.83 -14.54 -6.01
C LYS A 27 6.89 -13.72 -7.30
N LEU A 28 7.36 -12.47 -7.27
CA LEU A 28 7.32 -11.53 -8.39
C LEU A 28 5.92 -11.41 -9.04
N PHE A 29 4.86 -11.53 -8.25
CA PHE A 29 3.50 -11.40 -8.75
C PHE A 29 3.09 -9.92 -8.84
N TRP A 30 3.47 -9.27 -9.95
CA TRP A 30 3.35 -7.84 -10.19
C TRP A 30 1.97 -7.24 -9.89
N TRP A 31 0.89 -7.88 -10.34
CA TRP A 31 -0.48 -7.41 -10.08
C TRP A 31 -0.83 -7.41 -8.59
N GLY A 32 -0.38 -8.43 -7.85
CA GLY A 32 -0.53 -8.49 -6.39
C GLY A 32 0.27 -7.39 -5.68
N ILE A 33 1.49 -7.12 -6.16
CA ILE A 33 2.35 -6.04 -5.63
C ILE A 33 1.67 -4.68 -5.84
N ALA A 34 1.13 -4.44 -7.03
CA ALA A 34 0.41 -3.21 -7.36
C ALA A 34 -0.84 -3.04 -6.47
N GLY A 35 -1.71 -4.06 -6.44
CA GLY A 35 -2.97 -4.00 -5.69
C GLY A 35 -2.76 -3.83 -4.19
N ALA A 36 -1.87 -4.61 -3.59
CA ALA A 36 -1.59 -4.50 -2.16
C ALA A 36 -0.83 -3.21 -1.83
N GLY A 37 0.12 -2.77 -2.66
CA GLY A 37 0.84 -1.50 -2.46
C GLY A 37 -0.08 -0.29 -2.51
N PHE A 38 -1.01 -0.25 -3.48
CA PHE A 38 -2.04 0.77 -3.54
C PHE A 38 -2.97 0.73 -2.32
N GLY A 39 -3.46 -0.47 -1.97
CA GLY A 39 -4.39 -0.67 -0.86
C GLY A 39 -3.84 -0.23 0.50
N ILE A 40 -2.57 -0.58 0.80
CA ILE A 40 -1.88 -0.16 2.03
C ILE A 40 -1.89 1.37 2.11
N SER A 41 -1.38 2.03 1.08
CA SER A 41 -1.23 3.49 1.04
C SER A 41 -2.56 4.21 1.07
N TYR A 42 -3.57 3.69 0.37
CA TYR A 42 -4.93 4.25 0.39
C TYR A 42 -5.55 4.15 1.79
N LEU A 43 -5.47 3.00 2.46
CA LEU A 43 -5.93 2.86 3.84
C LEU A 43 -5.12 3.73 4.81
N TRP A 44 -3.83 3.93 4.54
CA TRP A 44 -2.97 4.79 5.35
C TRP A 44 -3.35 6.27 5.27
N THR A 45 -3.81 6.75 4.11
CA THR A 45 -4.37 8.11 3.99
C THR A 45 -5.56 8.34 4.92
N SER A 46 -6.28 7.27 5.25
CA SER A 46 -7.41 7.32 6.19
C SER A 46 -6.98 7.35 7.66
N ASN A 47 -5.72 7.09 8.00
CA ASN A 47 -5.20 7.18 9.38
C ASN A 47 -4.34 8.44 9.62
N VAL A 48 -3.63 8.93 8.61
CA VAL A 48 -2.74 10.10 8.76
C VAL A 48 -3.57 11.38 8.76
N ARG A 49 -3.68 12.07 9.90
CA ARG A 49 -4.47 13.32 10.06
C ARG A 49 -4.24 14.36 8.96
N LYS A 50 -3.01 14.49 8.44
CA LYS A 50 -2.63 15.45 7.40
C LYS A 50 -3.21 15.12 6.02
N VAL A 51 -3.33 13.83 5.69
CA VAL A 51 -3.92 13.33 4.42
C VAL A 51 -5.40 13.00 4.61
N HIS A 52 -5.85 12.80 5.85
CA HIS A 52 -7.25 12.62 6.17
C HIS A 52 -8.08 13.88 5.84
N ALA A 53 -7.47 15.06 5.97
CA ALA A 53 -8.05 16.33 5.51
C ALA A 53 -7.92 16.57 3.99
N ALA A 54 -7.20 15.70 3.28
CA ALA A 54 -7.01 15.79 1.84
C ALA A 54 -8.20 15.17 1.08
N THR A 55 -8.47 15.71 -0.10
CA THR A 55 -9.51 15.28 -1.04
C THR A 55 -9.30 13.83 -1.49
N LEU A 56 -10.37 13.16 -1.93
CA LEU A 56 -10.28 11.79 -2.49
C LEU A 56 -9.24 11.71 -3.62
N ARG A 57 -9.14 12.76 -4.44
CA ARG A 57 -8.16 12.85 -5.52
C ARG A 57 -6.73 12.79 -5.01
N GLU A 58 -6.40 13.55 -3.97
CA GLU A 58 -5.07 13.54 -3.36
C GLU A 58 -4.73 12.17 -2.74
N ARG A 59 -5.72 11.50 -2.14
CA ARG A 59 -5.54 10.15 -1.59
C ARG A 59 -5.24 9.11 -2.68
N VAL A 60 -5.96 9.18 -3.80
CA VAL A 60 -5.72 8.30 -4.95
C VAL A 60 -4.34 8.58 -5.56
N ILE A 61 -3.98 9.86 -5.80
CA ILE A 61 -2.66 10.23 -6.33
C ILE A 61 -1.54 9.72 -5.42
N TYR A 62 -1.67 9.92 -4.11
CA TYR A 62 -0.71 9.43 -3.13
C TYR A 62 -0.58 7.90 -3.19
N ALA A 63 -1.70 7.17 -3.18
CA ALA A 63 -1.71 5.72 -3.23
C ALA A 63 -1.14 5.17 -4.54
N THR A 64 -1.44 5.80 -5.68
CA THR A 64 -0.87 5.46 -6.99
C THR A 64 0.64 5.71 -7.03
N GLY A 65 1.11 6.83 -6.49
CA GLY A 65 2.55 7.11 -6.40
C GLY A 65 3.29 6.06 -5.58
N ALA A 66 2.74 5.68 -4.42
CA ALA A 66 3.32 4.62 -3.58
C ALA A 66 3.30 3.24 -4.27
N MET A 67 2.21 2.91 -4.96
CA MET A 67 2.12 1.69 -5.78
C MET A 67 3.21 1.63 -6.83
N LEU A 68 3.36 2.70 -7.63
CA LEU A 68 4.38 2.77 -8.68
C LEU A 68 5.79 2.71 -8.08
N GLY A 69 6.04 3.36 -6.94
CA GLY A 69 7.30 3.25 -6.22
C GLY A 69 7.61 1.82 -5.78
N GLY A 70 6.61 1.07 -5.30
CA GLY A 70 6.76 -0.34 -4.95
C GLY A 70 7.11 -1.21 -6.17
N LEU A 71 6.43 -1.02 -7.30
CA LEU A 71 6.72 -1.71 -8.54
C LEU A 71 8.13 -1.39 -9.06
N ALA A 72 8.50 -0.11 -9.07
CA ALA A 72 9.83 0.33 -9.48
C ALA A 72 10.92 -0.27 -8.57
N GLY A 73 10.71 -0.32 -7.26
CA GLY A 73 11.65 -0.94 -6.32
C GLY A 73 11.84 -2.44 -6.58
N VAL A 74 10.77 -3.17 -6.90
CA VAL A 74 10.86 -4.59 -7.28
C VAL A 74 11.60 -4.75 -8.60
N PHE A 75 11.31 -3.91 -9.60
CA PHE A 75 12.01 -3.91 -10.88
C PHE A 75 13.52 -3.64 -10.73
N VAL A 76 13.91 -2.67 -9.91
CA VAL A 76 15.32 -2.44 -9.59
C VAL A 76 15.93 -3.66 -8.89
N SER A 77 15.17 -4.31 -7.98
CA SER A 77 15.64 -5.53 -7.31
C SER A 77 15.90 -6.69 -8.27
N THR A 78 15.10 -6.85 -9.33
CA THR A 78 15.33 -7.89 -10.35
C THR A 78 16.59 -7.60 -11.16
N ILE A 79 16.80 -6.34 -11.58
CA ILE A 79 18.03 -5.91 -12.26
C ILE A 79 19.28 -6.20 -11.40
N ILE A 80 19.26 -5.82 -10.11
CA ILE A 80 20.41 -6.03 -9.20
C ILE A 80 20.71 -7.53 -9.02
N LYS A 81 19.68 -8.37 -8.95
CA LYS A 81 19.84 -9.82 -8.80
C LYS A 81 20.18 -10.53 -10.12
N GLY A 82 20.26 -9.81 -11.24
CA GLY A 82 20.48 -10.38 -12.57
C GLY A 82 19.39 -11.36 -13.01
N LYS A 83 18.15 -11.16 -12.52
CA LYS A 83 16.97 -11.96 -12.88
C LYS A 83 16.10 -11.22 -13.89
#